data_AF-A0A4R8X8H6-F1
#
_entry.id   AF-A0A4R8X8H6-F1
#
_cell.length_a   1.000
_cell.length_b   1.000
_cell.length_c   1.000
_cell.angle_alpha   90.00
_cell.angle_beta   90.00
_cell.angle_gamma   90.00
#
_symmetry.space_group_name_H-M   'P 1'
#
loop_
_entity.id
_entity.type
_entity.pdbx_description
1 polymer ?
#
loop_
_entity_poly.entity_id
_entity_poly.type
_entity_poly.pdbx_seq_one_letter_code
_entity_poly.pdbx_strand_id
1 'polypeptide(L)'
;MSSKEQSHSAGDERVFAAYGRAMHGSQALEFWLRVLVNVHRVTLKDFASQAELDRAVDTLSTSTMGTVFSALRTLARDPILEEKLTMAVGERNRLAHHFFSEWSDAWDGLETEIEMIEDANRVQMLFEETVRDLAATLGKHLDVIGSNPDAYMPGLQQRLGEFNEQGEPTTN
;
A
#
# COMPACT_ATOMS: atom_id res chain seq x y z
N MET A 1 -28.20 -12.66 28.94
CA MET A 1 -27.23 -11.81 28.23
C MET A 1 -27.93 -10.51 27.89
N SER A 2 -27.39 -9.39 28.35
CA SER A 2 -28.06 -8.08 28.32
C SER A 2 -27.81 -7.38 26.98
N SER A 3 -28.78 -6.61 26.44
CA SER A 3 -28.61 -5.82 25.21
C SER A 3 -27.38 -4.91 25.20
N LYS A 4 -26.84 -4.55 26.37
CA LYS A 4 -25.57 -3.81 26.49
C LYS A 4 -24.34 -4.63 26.09
N GLU A 5 -24.32 -5.93 26.37
CA GLU A 5 -23.19 -6.82 26.01
C GLU A 5 -23.15 -7.11 24.51
N GLN A 6 -24.32 -7.19 23.85
CA GLN A 6 -24.41 -7.37 22.40
C GLN A 6 -24.07 -6.09 21.60
N SER A 7 -24.34 -4.92 22.17
CA SER A 7 -24.03 -3.63 21.54
C SER A 7 -22.52 -3.34 21.50
N HIS A 8 -21.78 -3.68 22.56
CA HIS A 8 -20.34 -3.47 22.61
C HIS A 8 -19.59 -4.40 21.64
N SER A 9 -19.98 -5.67 21.51
CA SER A 9 -19.27 -6.60 20.60
C SER A 9 -19.41 -6.21 19.13
N ALA A 10 -20.58 -5.70 18.71
CA ALA A 10 -20.79 -5.24 17.33
C ALA A 10 -20.07 -3.91 17.02
N GLY A 11 -19.80 -3.09 18.04
CA GLY A 11 -18.96 -1.90 17.94
C GLY A 11 -17.50 -2.26 17.69
N ASP A 12 -16.96 -3.11 18.56
CA ASP A 12 -15.57 -3.59 18.49
C ASP A 12 -15.29 -4.29 17.16
N GLU A 13 -16.20 -5.15 16.71
CA GLU A 13 -16.08 -5.85 15.42
C GLU A 13 -15.95 -4.88 14.23
N ARG A 14 -16.65 -3.74 14.26
CA ARG A 14 -16.57 -2.73 13.18
C ARG A 14 -15.25 -1.99 13.21
N VAL A 15 -14.72 -1.66 14.39
CA VAL A 15 -13.39 -1.07 14.55
C VAL A 15 -12.31 -2.02 14.03
N PHE A 16 -12.33 -3.28 14.44
CA PHE A 16 -11.38 -4.29 13.96
C PHE A 16 -11.48 -4.52 12.44
N ALA A 17 -12.69 -4.52 11.89
CA ALA A 17 -12.89 -4.65 10.45
C ALA A 17 -12.32 -3.43 9.68
N ALA A 18 -12.53 -2.21 10.19
CA ALA A 18 -11.97 -1.00 9.57
C ALA A 18 -10.44 -0.99 9.64
N TYR A 19 -9.87 -1.29 10.81
CA TYR A 19 -8.43 -1.47 10.98
C TYR A 19 -7.86 -2.55 10.04
N GLY A 20 -8.53 -3.70 9.93
CA GLY A 20 -8.13 -4.79 9.05
C GLY A 20 -8.10 -4.39 7.57
N ARG A 21 -9.09 -3.61 7.11
CA ARG A 21 -9.09 -3.06 5.74
C ARG A 21 -7.96 -2.06 5.52
N ALA A 22 -7.71 -1.18 6.48
CA ALA A 22 -6.58 -0.25 6.40
C ALA A 22 -5.24 -1.00 6.34
N MET A 23 -5.05 -2.02 7.18
CA MET A 23 -3.85 -2.87 7.14
C MET A 23 -3.72 -3.66 5.84
N HIS A 24 -4.82 -4.15 5.27
CA HIS A 24 -4.79 -4.75 3.93
C HIS A 24 -4.33 -3.74 2.87
N GLY A 25 -4.82 -2.50 2.91
CA GLY A 25 -4.33 -1.41 2.05
C GLY A 25 -2.83 -1.17 2.21
N SER A 26 -2.32 -1.21 3.45
CA SER A 26 -0.89 -1.06 3.71
C SER A 26 -0.05 -2.19 3.09
N GLN A 27 -0.55 -3.43 3.09
CA GLN A 27 0.11 -4.57 2.46
C GLN A 27 0.11 -4.46 0.93
N ALA A 28 -0.99 -3.98 0.34
CA ALA A 28 -1.05 -3.69 -1.09
C ALA A 28 -0.02 -2.61 -1.48
N LEU A 29 0.12 -1.55 -0.68
CA LEU A 29 1.16 -0.54 -0.88
C LEU A 29 2.56 -1.15 -0.81
N GLU A 30 2.86 -1.97 0.20
CA GLU A 30 4.16 -2.66 0.31
C GLU A 30 4.48 -3.52 -0.91
N PHE A 31 3.48 -4.24 -1.43
CA PHE A 31 3.62 -5.03 -2.64
C PHE A 31 4.00 -4.14 -3.84
N TRP A 32 3.21 -3.10 -4.12
CA TRP A 32 3.43 -2.22 -5.28
C TRP A 32 4.74 -1.45 -5.23
N LEU A 33 5.20 -1.06 -4.03
CA LEU A 33 6.52 -0.45 -3.86
C LEU A 33 7.64 -1.39 -4.29
N ARG A 34 7.55 -2.68 -3.95
CA ARG A 34 8.54 -3.69 -4.36
C ARG A 34 8.51 -3.90 -5.87
N VAL A 35 7.32 -3.90 -6.48
CA VAL A 35 7.19 -3.95 -7.95
C VAL A 35 7.92 -2.77 -8.59
N LEU A 36 7.68 -1.55 -8.10
CA LEU A 36 8.30 -0.33 -8.65
C LEU A 36 9.82 -0.34 -8.53
N VAL A 37 10.37 -0.75 -7.37
CA VAL A 37 11.82 -0.89 -7.20
C VAL A 37 12.40 -1.89 -8.21
N ASN A 38 11.74 -3.05 -8.40
CA ASN A 38 12.20 -4.06 -9.34
C ASN A 38 12.16 -3.57 -10.79
N VAL A 39 11.06 -2.93 -11.22
CA VAL A 39 10.95 -2.37 -12.58
C VAL A 39 12.00 -1.29 -12.80
N HIS A 40 12.25 -0.40 -11.84
CA HIS A 40 13.32 0.59 -11.96
C HIS A 40 14.70 -0.04 -12.11
N ARG A 41 15.04 -1.07 -11.32
CA ARG A 41 16.32 -1.80 -11.45
C ARG A 41 16.48 -2.41 -12.84
N VAL A 42 15.42 -3.00 -13.39
CA VAL A 42 15.39 -3.52 -14.77
C VAL A 42 15.58 -2.42 -15.80
N THR A 43 14.86 -1.31 -15.65
CA THR A 43 14.94 -0.14 -16.53
C THR A 43 16.36 0.42 -16.61
N LEU A 44 17.03 0.53 -15.47
CA LEU A 44 18.37 1.09 -15.36
C LEU A 44 19.48 0.08 -15.71
N LYS A 45 19.14 -1.19 -15.98
CA LYS A 45 20.08 -2.30 -16.12
C LYS A 45 21.07 -2.35 -14.94
N ASP A 46 20.55 -2.14 -13.73
CA ASP A 46 21.33 -2.03 -12.50
C ASP A 46 21.75 -3.41 -11.96
N PHE A 47 22.03 -4.35 -12.86
CA PHE A 47 22.48 -5.71 -12.56
C PHE A 47 23.38 -6.24 -13.67
N ALA A 48 24.40 -6.99 -13.27
CA ALA A 48 25.33 -7.64 -14.18
C ALA A 48 24.79 -8.97 -14.75
N SER A 49 23.76 -9.57 -14.12
CA SER A 49 23.19 -10.86 -14.56
C SER A 49 21.75 -11.10 -14.06
N GLN A 50 21.04 -12.04 -14.69
CA GLN A 50 19.71 -12.48 -14.25
C GLN A 50 19.72 -13.03 -12.81
N ALA A 51 20.75 -13.80 -12.45
CA ALA A 51 20.89 -14.34 -11.09
C ALA A 51 21.13 -13.27 -10.02
N GLU A 52 21.60 -12.08 -10.41
CA GLU A 52 21.69 -10.93 -9.51
C GLU A 52 20.33 -10.24 -9.35
N LEU A 53 19.58 -10.10 -10.43
CA LEU A 53 18.20 -9.62 -10.40
C LEU A 53 17.32 -10.49 -9.50
N ASP A 54 17.36 -11.82 -9.65
CA ASP A 54 16.55 -12.74 -8.87
C ASP A 54 16.86 -12.63 -7.36
N ARG A 55 18.15 -12.57 -6.99
CA ARG A 55 18.58 -12.35 -5.60
C ARG A 55 18.14 -10.99 -5.04
N ALA A 56 18.16 -9.96 -5.88
CA ALA A 56 17.69 -8.63 -5.52
C ALA A 56 16.17 -8.63 -5.25
N VAL A 57 15.39 -9.33 -6.07
CA VAL A 57 13.94 -9.53 -5.87
C VAL A 57 13.68 -10.29 -4.58
N ASP A 58 14.39 -11.39 -4.32
CA ASP A 58 14.25 -12.19 -3.11
C ASP A 58 14.60 -11.38 -1.85
N THR A 59 15.68 -10.58 -1.90
CA THR A 59 16.07 -9.71 -0.78
C THR A 59 15.01 -8.63 -0.51
N LEU A 60 14.45 -8.06 -1.57
CA LEU A 60 13.34 -7.10 -1.45
C LEU A 60 12.09 -7.75 -0.88
N SER A 61 11.83 -9.04 -1.15
CA SER A 61 10.67 -9.79 -0.63
C SER A 61 10.69 -9.97 0.91
N THR A 62 11.86 -9.87 1.54
CA THR A 62 12.02 -9.98 3.01
C THR A 62 12.34 -8.66 3.69
N SER A 63 12.50 -7.58 2.92
CA SER A 63 12.84 -6.25 3.43
C SER A 63 11.66 -5.57 4.11
N THR A 64 11.95 -4.73 5.11
CA THR A 64 10.96 -3.87 5.75
C THR A 64 10.50 -2.76 4.80
N MET A 65 9.29 -2.23 5.01
CA MET A 65 8.75 -1.14 4.20
C MET A 65 9.67 0.10 4.17
N GLY A 66 10.30 0.43 5.31
CA GLY A 66 11.27 1.53 5.37
C GLY A 66 12.49 1.30 4.47
N THR A 67 13.00 0.07 4.41
CA THR A 67 14.11 -0.29 3.51
C THR A 67 13.70 -0.19 2.04
N VAL A 68 12.51 -0.69 1.69
CA VAL A 68 11.97 -0.60 0.31
C VAL A 68 11.78 0.86 -0.09
N PHE A 69 11.22 1.69 0.79
CA PHE A 69 11.03 3.12 0.54
C PHE A 69 12.36 3.87 0.36
N SER A 70 13.35 3.58 1.19
CA SER A 70 14.69 4.18 1.04
C SER A 70 15.32 3.84 -0.31
N ALA A 71 15.13 2.62 -0.82
CA ALA A 71 15.59 2.24 -2.15
C ALA A 71 14.84 3.03 -3.24
N LEU A 72 13.55 3.32 -3.03
CA LEU A 72 12.74 4.06 -3.99
C LEU A 72 13.14 5.53 -4.11
N ARG A 73 13.50 6.20 -3.01
CA ARG A 73 14.03 7.58 -3.04
C ARG A 73 15.28 7.73 -3.89
N THR A 74 16.08 6.66 -4.01
CA THR A 74 17.25 6.66 -4.90
C THR A 74 16.91 6.47 -6.37
N LEU A 75 15.72 5.96 -6.68
CA LEU A 75 15.31 5.53 -8.02
C LEU A 75 14.30 6.47 -8.69
N ALA A 76 13.34 7.01 -7.94
CA ALA A 76 12.29 7.89 -8.45
C ALA A 76 12.59 9.35 -8.05
N ARG A 77 12.83 10.22 -9.05
CA ARG A 77 12.95 11.68 -8.86
C ARG A 77 11.59 12.37 -9.06
N ASP A 78 10.54 11.86 -8.43
CA ASP A 78 9.21 12.48 -8.44
C ASP A 78 8.88 13.00 -7.03
N PRO A 79 8.99 14.32 -6.80
CA PRO A 79 8.73 14.90 -5.48
C PRO A 79 7.30 14.70 -4.96
N ILE A 80 6.31 14.66 -5.87
CA ILE A 80 4.90 14.51 -5.48
C ILE A 80 4.65 13.08 -5.01
N LEU A 81 5.17 12.11 -5.76
CA LEU A 81 5.10 10.71 -5.36
C LEU A 81 5.88 10.46 -4.07
N GLU A 82 7.06 11.06 -3.91
CA GLU A 82 7.88 10.95 -2.70
C GLU A 82 7.17 11.46 -1.45
N GLU A 83 6.47 12.59 -1.54
CA GLU A 83 5.67 13.14 -0.45
C GLU A 83 4.53 12.20 -0.05
N LYS A 84 3.72 11.75 -1.03
CA LYS A 84 2.62 10.81 -0.78
C LYS A 84 3.10 9.50 -0.15
N LEU A 85 4.20 8.94 -0.66
CA LEU A 85 4.82 7.74 -0.11
C LEU A 85 5.32 7.94 1.32
N THR A 86 5.92 9.10 1.61
CA THR A 86 6.35 9.44 2.97
C THR A 86 5.17 9.45 3.93
N MET A 87 4.07 10.09 3.54
CA MET A 87 2.83 10.12 4.34
C MET A 87 2.28 8.71 4.56
N ALA A 88 2.16 7.91 3.49
CA ALA A 88 1.62 6.57 3.58
C ALA A 88 2.49 5.63 4.44
N VAL A 89 3.82 5.67 4.30
CA VAL A 89 4.74 4.90 5.17
C VAL A 89 4.59 5.33 6.63
N GLY A 90 4.44 6.63 6.89
CA GLY A 90 4.18 7.17 8.22
C GLY A 90 2.91 6.59 8.83
N GLU A 91 1.80 6.63 8.10
CA GLU A 91 0.51 6.09 8.54
C GLU A 91 0.53 4.56 8.72
N ARG A 92 1.24 3.82 7.86
CA ARG A 92 1.43 2.37 8.05
C ARG A 92 2.14 2.08 9.37
N ASN A 93 3.20 2.82 9.69
CA ASN A 93 3.92 2.64 10.95
C ASN A 93 3.05 3.02 12.15
N ARG A 94 2.27 4.09 12.06
CA ARG A 94 1.28 4.47 13.08
C ARG A 94 0.24 3.37 13.28
N LEU A 95 -0.35 2.84 12.20
CA LEU A 95 -1.30 1.74 12.28
C LEU A 95 -0.71 0.50 12.95
N ALA A 96 0.50 0.10 12.54
CA ALA A 96 1.14 -1.11 13.03
C ALA A 96 1.59 -1.04 14.50
N HIS A 97 1.86 0.15 15.03
CA HIS A 97 2.50 0.30 16.35
C HIS A 97 1.72 1.13 17.35
N HIS A 98 0.87 2.05 16.89
CA HIS A 98 0.31 3.11 17.73
C HIS A 98 -1.21 3.20 17.70
N PHE A 99 -1.89 2.70 16.66
CA PHE A 99 -3.34 2.87 16.50
C PHE A 99 -4.11 2.57 17.78
N PHE A 100 -4.12 1.32 18.27
CA PHE A 100 -4.88 0.99 19.48
C PHE A 100 -4.35 1.64 20.76
N SER A 101 -3.06 1.99 20.83
CA SER A 101 -2.52 2.72 21.99
C SER A 101 -2.92 4.19 22.03
N GLU A 102 -3.16 4.82 20.88
CA GLU A 102 -3.67 6.20 20.81
C GLU A 102 -5.09 6.31 21.37
N TRP A 103 -5.86 5.22 21.29
CA TRP A 103 -7.24 5.15 21.76
C TRP A 103 -7.40 4.47 23.12
N SER A 104 -6.32 4.02 23.77
CA SER A 104 -6.41 3.15 24.95
C SER A 104 -7.18 3.76 26.11
N ASP A 105 -7.07 5.08 26.27
CA ASP A 105 -7.67 5.83 27.37
C ASP A 105 -9.05 6.40 27.00
N ALA A 106 -9.43 6.34 25.71
CA ALA A 106 -10.62 6.97 25.15
C ALA A 106 -11.64 5.98 24.60
N TRP A 107 -11.29 4.71 24.36
CA TRP A 107 -12.21 3.72 23.80
C TRP A 107 -13.24 3.24 24.84
N ASP A 108 -14.26 4.05 25.08
CA ASP A 108 -15.27 3.83 26.13
C ASP A 108 -16.72 3.89 25.63
N GLY A 109 -16.95 4.13 24.34
CA GLY A 109 -18.29 4.18 23.78
C GLY A 109 -18.38 4.43 22.27
N LEU A 110 -19.62 4.48 21.78
CA LEU A 110 -19.97 4.56 20.36
C LEU A 110 -19.33 5.76 19.63
N GLU A 111 -19.18 6.89 20.29
CA GLU A 111 -18.56 8.09 19.69
C GLU A 111 -17.10 7.82 19.32
N THR A 112 -16.33 7.26 20.26
CA THR A 112 -14.93 6.87 20.03
C THR A 112 -14.80 5.74 19.01
N GLU A 113 -15.73 4.79 18.97
CA GLU A 113 -15.76 3.76 17.91
C GLU A 113 -15.92 4.39 16.52
N ILE A 114 -16.79 5.41 16.37
CA ILE A 114 -16.99 6.12 15.11
C ILE A 114 -15.71 6.82 14.69
N GLU A 115 -15.06 7.55 15.59
CA GLU A 115 -13.80 8.25 15.31
C GLU A 115 -12.67 7.28 14.89
N MET A 116 -12.54 6.15 15.58
CA MET A 116 -11.58 5.10 15.22
C MET A 116 -11.84 4.53 13.82
N ILE A 117 -13.11 4.28 13.48
CA ILE A 117 -13.50 3.78 12.15
C ILE A 117 -13.20 4.83 11.07
N GLU A 118 -13.50 6.10 11.33
CA GLU A 118 -13.23 7.21 10.41
C GLU A 118 -11.73 7.38 10.17
N ASP A 119 -10.90 7.34 11.22
CA ASP A 119 -9.45 7.40 11.08
C ASP A 119 -8.90 6.21 10.27
N ALA A 120 -9.35 4.98 10.57
CA ALA A 120 -8.93 3.80 9.82
C ALA A 120 -9.34 3.88 8.34
N ASN A 121 -10.57 4.33 8.04
CA ASN A 121 -11.05 4.50 6.66
C ASN A 121 -10.28 5.63 5.93
N ARG A 122 -9.94 6.73 6.60
CA ARG A 122 -9.10 7.81 6.04
C ARG A 122 -7.73 7.27 5.62
N VAL A 123 -7.09 6.50 6.48
CA VAL A 123 -5.79 5.88 6.17
C VAL A 123 -5.90 4.84 5.05
N GLN A 124 -6.98 4.05 5.03
CA GLN A 124 -7.27 3.13 3.93
C GLN A 124 -7.32 3.86 2.58
N MET A 125 -8.07 4.98 2.49
CA MET A 125 -8.17 5.77 1.26
C MET A 125 -6.81 6.30 0.82
N LEU A 126 -5.98 6.79 1.75
CA LEU A 126 -4.61 7.22 1.45
C LEU A 126 -3.79 6.08 0.81
N PHE A 127 -3.88 4.86 1.33
CA PHE A 127 -3.17 3.72 0.74
C PHE A 127 -3.68 3.39 -0.67
N GLU A 128 -4.99 3.34 -0.86
CA GLU A 128 -5.59 3.03 -2.16
C GLU A 128 -5.22 4.07 -3.23
N GLU A 129 -5.28 5.36 -2.89
CA GLU A 129 -4.85 6.44 -3.78
C GLU A 129 -3.36 6.36 -4.11
N THR A 130 -2.52 6.13 -3.09
CA THR A 130 -1.08 5.99 -3.28
C THR A 130 -0.75 4.78 -4.17
N VAL A 131 -1.45 3.66 -3.99
CA VAL A 131 -1.31 2.47 -4.84
C VAL A 131 -1.73 2.76 -6.29
N ARG A 132 -2.84 3.48 -6.49
CA ARG A 132 -3.28 3.90 -7.84
C ARG A 132 -2.22 4.76 -8.53
N ASP A 133 -1.66 5.74 -7.84
CA ASP A 133 -0.60 6.60 -8.39
C ASP A 133 0.68 5.83 -8.71
N LEU A 134 1.07 4.87 -7.86
CA LEU A 134 2.20 3.97 -8.10
C LEU A 134 1.97 3.09 -9.33
N ALA A 135 0.80 2.47 -9.45
CA ALA A 135 0.46 1.61 -10.58
C ALA A 135 0.47 2.40 -11.90
N ALA A 136 -0.08 3.62 -11.91
CA ALA A 136 -0.06 4.51 -13.06
C ALA A 136 1.37 4.92 -13.46
N THR A 137 2.23 5.20 -12.47
CA THR A 137 3.65 5.50 -12.69
C THR A 137 4.38 4.29 -13.29
N LEU A 138 4.10 3.10 -12.78
CA LEU A 138 4.67 1.86 -13.29
C LEU A 138 4.26 1.58 -14.75
N GLY A 139 2.98 1.76 -15.08
CA GLY A 139 2.47 1.59 -16.44
C GLY A 139 3.24 2.45 -17.44
N LYS A 140 3.43 3.74 -17.13
CA LYS A 140 4.23 4.65 -17.96
C LYS A 140 5.67 4.19 -18.13
N HIS A 141 6.30 3.66 -17.08
CA HIS A 141 7.67 3.14 -17.17
C HIS A 141 7.74 1.90 -18.06
N LEU A 142 6.80 0.97 -17.95
CA LEU A 142 6.78 -0.27 -18.74
C LEU A 142 6.55 0.01 -20.24
N ASP A 143 5.68 0.96 -20.58
CA ASP A 143 5.43 1.40 -21.96
C ASP A 143 6.72 1.92 -22.63
N VAL A 144 7.55 2.66 -21.88
CA VAL A 144 8.81 3.22 -22.39
C VAL A 144 9.85 2.14 -22.69
N ILE A 145 9.86 1.05 -21.93
CA ILE A 145 10.90 0.00 -22.03
C ILE A 145 10.47 -1.09 -23.03
N GLY A 146 9.22 -1.06 -23.52
CA GLY A 146 8.68 -2.10 -24.41
C GLY A 146 8.77 -3.51 -23.81
N SER A 147 8.76 -3.60 -22.49
CA SER A 147 9.02 -4.83 -21.74
C SER A 147 7.73 -5.57 -21.46
N ASN A 148 7.72 -6.89 -21.63
CA ASN A 148 6.63 -7.73 -21.12
C ASN A 148 6.70 -7.73 -19.58
N PRO A 149 5.76 -7.10 -18.85
CA PRO A 149 5.81 -7.00 -17.39
C PRO A 149 5.75 -8.39 -16.72
N ASP A 150 5.07 -9.34 -17.38
CA ASP A 150 4.91 -10.71 -16.88
C ASP A 150 6.19 -11.55 -16.96
N ALA A 151 7.18 -11.11 -17.74
CA ALA A 151 8.50 -11.75 -17.77
C ALA A 151 9.27 -11.56 -16.44
N TYR A 152 8.89 -10.56 -15.64
CA TYR A 152 9.54 -10.23 -14.37
C TYR A 152 8.65 -10.55 -13.17
N MET A 153 7.34 -10.39 -13.32
CA MET A 153 6.36 -10.75 -12.30
C MET A 153 5.10 -11.31 -12.96
N PRO A 154 4.89 -12.64 -12.90
CA PRO A 154 3.72 -13.26 -13.51
C PRO A 154 2.39 -12.63 -13.03
N GLY A 155 1.54 -12.23 -13.99
CA GLY A 155 0.24 -11.62 -13.75
C GLY A 155 0.27 -10.12 -13.43
N LEU A 156 1.41 -9.46 -13.57
CA LEU A 156 1.55 -8.01 -13.36
C LEU A 156 0.77 -7.22 -14.42
N GLN A 157 0.76 -7.68 -15.67
CA GLN A 157 0.03 -6.98 -16.74
C GLN A 157 -1.49 -6.98 -16.49
N GLN A 158 -2.05 -8.09 -16.03
CA GLN A 158 -3.46 -8.18 -15.64
C GLN A 158 -3.77 -7.22 -14.48
N ARG A 159 -2.96 -7.25 -13.40
CA ARG A 159 -3.16 -6.39 -12.23
C ARG A 159 -3.09 -4.90 -12.58
N LEU A 160 -2.19 -4.51 -13.49
CA LEU A 160 -2.11 -3.14 -13.99
C LEU A 160 -3.36 -2.73 -14.79
N GLY A 161 -3.90 -3.64 -15.59
CA GLY A 161 -5.16 -3.43 -16.31
C GLY A 161 -6.34 -3.13 -15.37
N GLU A 162 -6.46 -3.89 -14.28
CA GLU A 162 -7.52 -3.72 -13.27
C GLU A 162 -7.49 -2.33 -12.60
N PHE A 163 -6.31 -1.72 -12.44
CA PHE A 163 -6.16 -0.37 -11.90
C PHE A 163 -6.49 0.74 -12.90
N ASN A 164 -6.25 0.51 -14.20
CA ASN A 164 -6.56 1.47 -15.25
C ASN A 164 -8.07 1.50 -15.56
N GLU A 165 -8.75 0.35 -15.51
CA GLU A 165 -10.20 0.25 -15.76
C GLU A 165 -11.06 0.87 -14.63
N GLN A 166 -10.54 0.94 -13.40
CA GLN A 166 -11.21 1.62 -12.29
C GLN A 166 -11.12 3.16 -12.36
N GLY A 167 -10.37 3.71 -13.33
CA GLY A 167 -10.18 5.15 -13.54
C GLY A 167 -11.10 5.79 -14.59
N GLU A 168 -11.87 5.01 -15.34
CA GLU A 168 -12.88 5.57 -16.24
C GLU A 168 -14.19 5.77 -15.47
N PRO A 169 -14.68 7.02 -15.30
CA PRO A 169 -16.05 7.22 -14.84
C PRO A 169 -16.95 6.57 -15.89
N THR A 170 -17.69 5.55 -15.48
CA THR A 170 -18.79 5.01 -16.26
C THR A 170 -19.83 6.12 -16.39
N THR A 171 -19.75 6.89 -17.46
CA THR A 171 -20.85 7.73 -17.91
C THR A 171 -21.93 6.81 -18.46
N ASN A 172 -22.92 6.50 -17.61
CA ASN A 172 -24.27 6.16 -18.01
C ASN A 172 -25.25 7.10 -17.31
#